data_AF-A0A4D6X0N7-F1
#
_entry.id   AF-A0A4D6X0N7-F1
#
_cell.length_a   1.000
_cell.length_b   1.000
_cell.length_c   1.000
_cell.angle_alpha   90.00
_cell.angle_beta   90.00
_cell.angle_gamma   90.00
#
_symmetry.space_group_name_H-M   'P 1'
#
loop_
_entity.id
_entity.type
_entity.pdbx_description
1 polymer ?
#
loop_
_entity_poly.entity_id
_entity_poly.type
_entity_poly.pdbx_seq_one_letter_code
_entity_poly.pdbx_strand_id
1 'polypeptide(L)' 'MSQSININENESHKTILDLKKELVFYKIKKATKQDIKPHITKNIKHRIAQILTKTHTNTKSN' A
#
# COMPACT_ATOMS: atom_id res chain seq x y z
N MET A 1 0.92 15.85 17.19
CA MET A 1 0.11 14.66 17.52
C MET A 1 0.69 13.47 16.79
N SER A 2 1.61 12.75 17.44
CA SER A 2 2.20 11.54 16.89
C SER A 2 1.39 10.36 17.40
N GLN A 3 0.37 9.94 16.64
CA GLN A 3 -0.31 8.69 16.94
C GLN A 3 0.68 7.55 16.67
N SER A 4 1.21 6.98 17.75
CA SER A 4 1.94 5.71 17.75
C SER A 4 0.95 4.61 17.38
N ILE A 5 0.76 4.39 16.08
CA ILE A 5 -0.03 3.27 15.59
C ILE A 5 0.84 2.02 15.83
N ASN A 6 0.50 1.29 16.90
CA ASN A 6 0.97 -0.07 17.09
C ASN A 6 0.27 -0.91 16.01
N ILE A 7 0.88 -0.98 14.83
CA ILE A 7 0.26 -1.67 13.69
C ILE A 7 0.43 -3.16 13.95
N ASN A 8 -0.68 -3.81 14.31
CA ASN A 8 -0.75 -5.26 14.39
C ASN A 8 -0.37 -5.83 13.01
N GLU A 9 0.61 -6.73 12.95
CA GLU A 9 1.18 -7.23 11.68
C GLU A 9 0.08 -7.75 10.74
N ASN A 10 -0.96 -8.37 11.29
CA ASN A 10 -2.13 -8.84 10.56
C ASN A 10 -2.89 -7.72 9.83
N GLU A 11 -3.03 -6.53 10.44
CA GLU A 11 -3.68 -5.37 9.82
C GLU A 11 -2.82 -4.76 8.71
N SER A 12 -1.49 -4.71 8.91
CA SER A 12 -0.54 -4.34 7.86
C SER A 12 -0.67 -5.24 6.64
N HIS A 13 -0.71 -6.55 6.85
CA HIS A 13 -0.84 -7.52 5.76
C HIS A 13 -2.18 -7.39 5.03
N LYS A 14 -3.28 -7.22 5.76
CA LYS A 14 -4.60 -6.99 5.17
C LYS A 14 -4.60 -5.72 4.31
N THR A 15 -4.05 -4.62 4.82
CA THR A 15 -3.96 -3.35 4.10
C THR A 15 -3.12 -3.48 2.83
N ILE A 16 -1.99 -4.19 2.89
CA ILE A 16 -1.15 -4.48 1.70
C ILE A 16 -1.93 -5.30 0.68
N LEU A 17 -2.69 -6.31 1.12
CA LEU A 17 -3.48 -7.15 0.23
C LEU A 17 -4.53 -6.34 -0.53
N ASP A 18 -5.24 -5.45 0.16
CA ASP A 18 -6.27 -4.61 -0.45
C ASP A 18 -5.66 -3.59 -1.42
N LEU A 19 -4.53 -2.96 -1.08
CA LEU A 19 -3.80 -2.08 -2.01
C LEU A 19 -3.30 -2.82 -3.26
N LYS A 20 -2.90 -4.10 -3.13
CA LYS A 20 -2.52 -4.93 -4.28
C LYS A 20 -3.73 -5.23 -5.19
N LYS A 21 -4.90 -5.52 -4.61
CA LYS A 21 -6.15 -5.70 -5.38
C LYS A 21 -6.52 -4.43 -6.14
N GLU A 22 -6.44 -3.27 -5.48
CA GLU A 22 -6.66 -1.97 -6.13
C GLU A 22 -5.69 -1.76 -7.30
N LEU A 23 -4.40 -2.07 -7.12
CA LEU A 23 -3.41 -1.96 -8.19
C LEU A 23 -3.75 -2.82 -9.41
N VAL A 24 -4.26 -4.05 -9.19
CA VAL A 24 -4.71 -4.93 -10.27
C VAL A 24 -5.88 -4.31 -11.01
N PHE A 25 -6.86 -3.78 -10.29
CA PHE A 25 -8.00 -3.10 -10.88
C PHE A 25 -7.57 -1.90 -11.74
N TYR A 26 -6.66 -1.06 -11.23
CA TYR A 26 -6.09 0.05 -12.00
C TYR A 26 -5.33 -0.40 -13.25
N LYS A 27 -4.62 -1.52 -13.19
CA LYS A 27 -3.96 -2.10 -14.38
C LYS A 27 -4.97 -2.59 -15.42
N ILE A 28 -6.05 -3.23 -14.99
CA ILE A 28 -7.14 -3.66 -15.89
C ILE A 28 -7.75 -2.43 -16.56
N LYS A 29 -8.09 -1.40 -15.78
CA LYS A 29 -8.63 -0.14 -16.31
C LYS A 29 -7.72 0.49 -17.36
N LYS A 30 -6.41 0.55 -17.07
CA LYS A 30 -5.39 1.02 -18.02
C LYS A 30 -5.38 0.20 -19.31
N ALA A 31 -5.42 -1.13 -19.19
CA ALA A 31 -5.44 -2.03 -20.33
C ALA A 31 -6.71 -1.85 -21.18
N THR A 32 -7.85 -1.60 -20.55
CA THR A 32 -9.12 -1.27 -21.21
C THR A 32 -9.18 0.15 -21.75
N LYS A 33 -8.07 0.92 -21.72
CA LYS A 33 -7.98 2.32 -22.18
C LYS A 33 -9.00 3.25 -21.50
N GLN A 34 -9.44 2.93 -20.28
CA GLN A 34 -10.25 3.84 -19.47
C GLN A 34 -9.39 5.01 -19.00
N ASP A 35 -9.99 6.20 -18.92
CA ASP A 35 -9.30 7.36 -18.38
C ASP A 35 -8.95 7.14 -16.90
N ILE A 36 -7.66 7.05 -16.63
CA ILE A 36 -7.13 6.82 -15.29
C ILE A 36 -5.98 7.78 -15.01
N LYS A 37 -6.02 8.36 -13.82
CA LYS A 37 -4.98 9.29 -13.39
C LYS A 37 -3.68 8.52 -13.09
N PRO A 38 -2.54 8.85 -13.76
CA PRO A 38 -1.28 8.11 -13.59
C PRO A 38 -0.75 8.10 -12.15
N HIS A 39 -0.98 9.20 -11.41
CA HIS A 39 -0.50 9.35 -10.04
C HIS A 39 -1.17 8.39 -9.06
N ILE A 40 -2.36 7.85 -9.37
CA ILE A 40 -3.02 6.92 -8.46
C ILE A 40 -2.19 5.63 -8.32
N THR A 41 -1.70 5.10 -9.44
CA THR A 41 -0.79 3.95 -9.42
C THR A 41 0.50 4.26 -8.65
N LYS A 42 1.05 5.47 -8.80
CA LYS A 42 2.24 5.92 -8.05
C LYS A 42 1.97 5.96 -6.53
N ASN A 43 0.83 6.54 -6.13
CA ASN A 43 0.44 6.68 -4.73
C ASN A 43 0.21 5.32 -4.06
N ILE A 44 -0.46 4.39 -4.74
CA ILE A 44 -0.69 3.04 -4.22
C ILE A 44 0.64 2.31 -4.00
N LYS A 45 1.55 2.35 -4.98
CA LYS A 45 2.90 1.76 -4.84
C LYS A 45 3.68 2.38 -3.68
N HIS A 46 3.62 3.71 -3.54
CA HIS A 46 4.29 4.40 -2.46
C HIS A 46 3.74 4.00 -1.08
N ARG A 47 2.41 3.91 -0.93
CA ARG A 47 1.77 3.43 0.31
C ARG A 47 2.21 2.01 0.68
N ILE A 48 2.25 1.09 -0.29
CA ILE A 48 2.74 -0.28 -0.06
C ILE A 48 4.19 -0.24 0.46
N ALA A 49 5.07 0.53 -0.18
CA ALA A 49 6.45 0.67 0.24
C ALA A 49 6.59 1.25 1.65
N GLN A 50 5.81 2.29 1.99
CA GLN A 50 5.81 2.86 3.35
C GLN A 50 5.43 1.83 4.42
N ILE A 51 4.39 1.02 4.17
CA ILE A 51 3.94 0.01 5.12
C ILE A 51 5.04 -1.05 5.29
N LEU A 52 5.60 -1.56 4.19
CA LEU A 52 6.68 -2.56 4.23
C LEU A 52 7.95 -2.06 4.94
N THR A 53 8.31 -0.80 4.72
CA THR A 53 9.45 -0.19 5.41
C THR A 53 9.18 -0.11 6.91
N LYS A 54 7.99 0.36 7.32
CA LYS A 54 7.62 0.46 8.74
C LYS A 54 7.61 -0.90 9.44
N THR A 55 7.08 -1.94 8.78
CA THR A 55 7.10 -3.30 9.35
C THR A 55 8.53 -3.78 9.57
N HIS A 56 9.43 -3.55 8.60
CA HIS A 56 10.82 -3.98 8.68
C HIS A 56 11.67 -3.15 9.66
N THR A 57 11.38 -1.86 9.86
CA THR A 57 12.06 -1.06 10.89
C THR A 57 11.64 -1.50 12.29
N ASN A 58 10.36 -1.84 12.49
CA ASN A 58 9.87 -2.33 13.78
C ASN A 58 10.52 -3.66 14.17
N THR A 59 10.72 -4.58 13.22
CA THR A 59 11.42 -5.86 13.49
C THR A 59 12.88 -5.69 13.87
N LYS A 60 13.52 -4.57 13.52
CA LYS A 60 14.93 -4.29 13.83
C LYS A 60 15.15 -3.59 15.16
N SER A 61 14.09 -3.03 15.74
CA SER A 61 14.15 -2.22 16.96
C SER A 61 13.78 -3.01 18.23
N ASN A 62 13.53 -4.32 18.10
CA ASN A 62 13.36 -5.28 19.19
C ASN A 62 14.61 -6.12 19.37
#